data_AF-A0A2V6XCA4-F1
#
_entry.id   AF-A0A2V6XCA4-F1
#
_cell.length_a   1.000
_cell.length_b   1.000
_cell.length_c   1.000
_cell.angle_alpha   90.00
_cell.angle_beta   90.00
_cell.angle_gamma   90.00
#
_symmetry.space_group_name_H-M   'P 1'
#
loop_
_entity.id
_entity.type
_entity.pdbx_description
1 polymer ?
#
loop_
_entity_poly.entity_id
_entity_poly.type
_entity_poly.pdbx_seq_one_letter_code
_entity_poly.pdbx_strand_id
1 'polypeptide(L)'
;MHDVHSARQAAEQGRLEDWVHAYLSSGAWADPAFVAGLRRQRRWWLGPLCLPLVAVTRVCGPEPDLEYPQAPVRWEAKVAAMAAEISDPLALPPFITEYRDGTLSLRDGNHRHEALRRRGVTEFWAIVWCNSAADAEAAAMRLR
;
A
#
# COMPACT_ATOMS: atom_id res chain seq x y z
N MET A 1 14.82 -8.29 -2.17
CA MET A 1 13.89 -8.12 -1.03
C MET A 1 13.10 -6.84 -1.31
N HIS A 2 11.80 -6.83 -1.05
CA HIS A 2 10.94 -5.66 -1.27
C HIS A 2 10.58 -5.05 0.09
N ASP A 3 11.18 -3.91 0.40
CA ASP A 3 11.10 -3.20 1.67
C ASP A 3 11.11 -1.67 1.44
N VAL A 4 11.05 -0.87 2.50
CA VAL A 4 11.07 0.60 2.38
C VAL A 4 12.36 1.10 1.73
N HIS A 5 13.50 0.50 2.08
CA HIS A 5 14.80 0.96 1.58
C HIS A 5 14.94 0.78 0.06
N SER A 6 14.65 -0.43 -0.44
CA SER A 6 14.67 -0.74 -1.86
C SER A 6 13.65 0.07 -2.65
N ALA A 7 12.48 0.37 -2.08
CA ALA A 7 11.49 1.23 -2.71
C ALA A 7 11.97 2.69 -2.82
N ARG A 8 12.67 3.22 -1.80
CA ARG A 8 13.27 4.55 -1.85
C ARG A 8 14.37 4.65 -2.89
N GLN A 9 15.26 3.65 -2.97
CA GLN A 9 16.28 3.57 -4.01
C GLN A 9 15.67 3.55 -5.42
N ALA A 10 14.58 2.80 -5.61
CA ALA A 10 13.86 2.79 -6.88
C ALA A 10 13.26 4.16 -7.22
N ALA A 11 12.69 4.87 -6.23
CA ALA A 11 12.16 6.22 -6.42
C ALA A 11 13.24 7.24 -6.82
N GLU A 12 14.40 7.21 -6.16
CA GLU A 12 15.55 8.08 -6.48
C GLU A 12 16.06 7.86 -7.92
N GLN A 13 15.84 6.67 -8.48
CA GLN A 13 16.22 6.31 -9.84
C GLN A 13 15.10 6.49 -10.86
N GLY A 14 13.92 6.98 -10.46
CA GLY A 14 12.75 7.10 -11.34
C GLY A 14 12.14 5.75 -11.75
N ARG A 15 12.38 4.68 -10.99
CA ARG A 15 11.97 3.29 -11.28
C ARG A 15 10.93 2.74 -10.30
N LEU A 16 10.16 3.62 -9.67
CA LEU A 16 9.18 3.20 -8.66
C LEU A 16 8.09 2.29 -9.24
N GLU A 17 7.67 2.53 -10.48
CA GLU A 17 6.71 1.66 -11.19
C GLU A 17 7.24 0.23 -11.35
N ASP A 18 8.49 0.08 -11.80
CA ASP A 18 9.13 -1.22 -11.95
C ASP A 18 9.23 -1.97 -10.62
N TRP A 19 9.55 -1.24 -9.54
CA TRP A 19 9.57 -1.80 -8.19
C TRP A 19 8.19 -2.30 -7.76
N VAL A 20 7.12 -1.54 -8.00
CA VAL A 20 5.74 -1.95 -7.67
C VAL A 20 5.35 -3.18 -8.47
N HIS A 21 5.63 -3.21 -9.78
CA HIS A 21 5.36 -4.37 -10.61
C HIS A 21 6.13 -5.61 -10.15
N ALA A 22 7.41 -5.49 -9.81
CA ALA A 22 8.22 -6.59 -9.31
C ALA A 22 7.70 -7.10 -7.95
N TYR A 23 7.35 -6.20 -7.04
CA TYR A 23 6.78 -6.54 -5.74
C TYR A 23 5.47 -7.32 -5.88
N LEU A 24 4.53 -6.80 -6.67
CA LEU A 24 3.22 -7.43 -6.88
C LEU A 24 3.28 -8.69 -7.76
N SER A 25 4.39 -8.93 -8.47
CA SER A 25 4.57 -10.14 -9.29
C SER A 25 5.34 -11.25 -8.57
N SER A 26 5.75 -11.05 -7.31
CA SER A 26 6.62 -12.00 -6.61
C SER A 26 6.18 -12.27 -5.17
N GLY A 27 6.51 -13.47 -4.68
CA GLY A 27 6.23 -13.89 -3.31
C GLY A 27 4.84 -14.52 -3.12
N ALA A 28 4.55 -14.93 -1.89
CA ALA A 28 3.29 -15.57 -1.53
C ALA A 28 2.07 -14.64 -1.58
N TRP A 29 2.31 -13.33 -1.71
CA TRP A 29 1.32 -12.26 -1.79
C TRP A 29 1.22 -11.64 -3.19
N ALA A 30 1.79 -12.29 -4.21
CA ALA A 30 1.71 -11.80 -5.57
C ALA A 30 0.25 -11.63 -6.04
N ASP A 31 0.00 -10.53 -6.75
CA ASP A 31 -1.28 -10.22 -7.39
C ASP A 31 -1.05 -9.80 -8.86
N PRO A 32 -0.91 -10.79 -9.77
CA PRO A 32 -0.71 -10.51 -11.19
C PRO A 32 -1.88 -9.78 -11.84
N ALA A 33 -3.09 -9.94 -11.33
CA ALA A 33 -4.28 -9.26 -11.85
C ALA A 33 -4.22 -7.76 -11.55
N PHE A 34 -3.74 -7.41 -10.37
CA PHE A 34 -3.51 -6.03 -9.98
C PHE A 34 -2.41 -5.38 -10.84
N VAL A 35 -1.29 -6.06 -11.09
CA VAL A 35 -0.27 -5.59 -12.04
C VAL A 35 -0.84 -5.37 -13.44
N ALA A 36 -1.64 -6.33 -13.94
CA ALA A 36 -2.30 -6.18 -15.23
C ALA A 36 -3.23 -4.96 -15.26
N GLY A 37 -3.94 -4.67 -14.16
CA GLY A 37 -4.75 -3.47 -13.99
C GLY A 37 -3.93 -2.18 -14.05
N LEU A 38 -2.80 -2.13 -13.33
CA LEU A 38 -1.89 -0.97 -13.33
C LEU A 38 -1.40 -0.65 -14.75
N ARG A 39 -1.01 -1.68 -15.52
CA ARG A 39 -0.48 -1.56 -16.90
C ARG A 39 -1.49 -1.11 -17.95
N ARG A 40 -2.79 -1.09 -17.65
CA ARG A 40 -3.83 -0.69 -18.64
C ARG A 40 -3.71 0.75 -19.11
N GLN A 41 -3.07 1.60 -18.31
CA GLN A 41 -2.83 2.99 -18.65
C GLN A 41 -1.60 3.50 -17.91
N ARG A 42 -1.10 4.65 -18.36
CA ARG A 42 -0.05 5.38 -17.64
C ARG A 42 -0.51 5.69 -16.21
N ARG A 43 0.41 5.54 -15.26
CA ARG A 43 0.25 5.96 -13.86
C ARG A 43 1.22 7.07 -13.51
N TRP A 44 0.88 7.82 -12.48
CA TRP A 44 1.78 8.80 -11.86
C TRP A 44 2.05 8.34 -10.44
N TRP A 45 3.32 8.28 -10.06
CA TRP A 45 3.75 7.67 -8.81
C TRP A 45 4.35 8.72 -7.88
N LEU A 46 3.98 8.65 -6.60
CA LEU A 46 4.55 9.45 -5.52
C LEU A 46 5.10 8.51 -4.44
N GLY A 47 6.18 8.96 -3.79
CA GLY A 47 6.77 8.28 -2.63
C GLY A 47 7.98 7.41 -2.94
N PRO A 48 8.31 6.46 -2.05
CA PRO A 48 7.61 6.17 -0.80
C PRO A 48 7.50 7.39 0.13
N LEU A 49 6.32 7.63 0.70
CA LEU A 49 6.01 8.71 1.63
C LEU A 49 5.80 8.12 3.03
N CYS A 50 6.33 8.76 4.07
CA CYS A 50 5.98 8.43 5.46
C CYS A 50 4.70 9.20 5.81
N LEU A 51 3.60 8.48 6.04
CA LEU A 51 2.27 9.05 6.24
C LEU A 51 1.66 8.54 7.55
N PRO A 52 0.76 9.31 8.20
CA PRO A 52 -0.03 8.80 9.30
C PRO A 52 -0.82 7.56 8.88
N LEU A 53 -0.84 6.52 9.72
CA LEU A 53 -1.57 5.28 9.45
C LEU A 53 -3.08 5.51 9.29
N VAL A 54 -3.59 6.58 9.91
CA VAL A 54 -4.98 7.04 9.81
C VAL A 54 -5.30 7.76 8.49
N ALA A 55 -4.30 8.10 7.67
CA ALA A 55 -4.51 8.82 6.41
C ALA A 55 -5.05 7.94 5.28
N VAL A 56 -5.03 6.60 5.45
CA VAL A 56 -5.48 5.64 4.45
C VAL A 56 -6.82 5.03 4.81
N THR A 57 -7.64 4.74 3.80
CA THR A 57 -8.91 4.03 3.92
C THR A 57 -8.72 2.59 3.48
N ARG A 58 -8.97 1.62 4.37
CA ARG A 58 -8.96 0.19 4.00
C ARG A 58 -10.05 -0.09 2.98
N VAL A 59 -9.75 -0.95 2.01
CA VAL A 59 -10.75 -1.52 1.08
C VAL A 59 -10.98 -3.01 1.31
N CYS A 60 -10.22 -3.63 2.22
CA CYS A 60 -10.31 -5.04 2.56
C CYS A 60 -10.34 -5.22 4.09
N GLY A 61 -11.22 -6.10 4.57
CA GLY A 61 -11.53 -6.23 5.98
C GLY A 61 -12.71 -7.14 6.28
N PRO A 62 -13.01 -7.42 7.56
CA PRO A 62 -14.17 -8.21 7.98
C PRO A 62 -15.49 -7.43 7.83
N GLU A 63 -15.43 -6.13 7.62
CA GLU A 63 -16.60 -5.29 7.45
C GLU A 63 -17.29 -5.58 6.10
N PRO A 64 -18.62 -5.81 6.08
CA PRO A 64 -19.33 -6.27 4.89
C PRO A 64 -19.44 -5.20 3.79
N ASP A 65 -19.36 -3.92 4.16
CA ASP A 65 -19.53 -2.79 3.24
C ASP A 65 -18.22 -2.38 2.53
N LEU A 66 -17.11 -3.07 2.79
CA LEU A 66 -15.85 -2.85 2.10
C LEU A 66 -15.91 -3.39 0.67
N GLU A 67 -15.10 -2.82 -0.22
CA GLU A 67 -14.99 -3.27 -1.62
C GLU A 67 -14.57 -4.75 -1.73
N TYR A 68 -13.73 -5.22 -0.79
CA TYR A 68 -13.24 -6.60 -0.71
C TYR A 68 -13.45 -7.18 0.69
N PRO A 69 -14.68 -7.60 1.03
CA PRO A 69 -14.96 -8.17 2.34
C PRO A 69 -14.25 -9.52 2.49
N GLN A 70 -13.79 -9.83 3.70
CA GLN A 70 -13.19 -11.10 4.07
C GLN A 70 -13.92 -11.75 5.24
N ALA A 71 -13.96 -13.07 5.25
CA ALA A 71 -14.50 -13.81 6.39
C ALA A 71 -13.76 -13.42 7.70
N PRO A 72 -14.47 -13.03 8.77
CA PRO A 72 -13.85 -12.54 10.00
C PRO A 72 -12.78 -13.48 10.57
N VAL A 73 -13.04 -14.79 10.58
CA VAL A 73 -12.08 -15.80 11.07
C VAL A 73 -10.77 -15.79 10.28
N ARG A 74 -10.86 -15.66 8.95
CA ARG A 74 -9.67 -15.61 8.07
C ARG A 74 -8.91 -14.30 8.24
N TRP A 75 -9.64 -13.19 8.39
CA TRP A 75 -9.07 -11.89 8.65
C TRP A 75 -8.26 -11.88 9.95
N GLU A 76 -8.89 -12.30 11.05
CA GLU A 76 -8.27 -12.32 12.38
C GLU A 76 -7.02 -13.21 12.41
N ALA A 77 -7.09 -14.41 11.83
CA ALA A 77 -5.93 -15.30 11.76
C ALA A 77 -4.74 -14.66 11.03
N LYS A 78 -4.99 -13.99 9.89
CA LYS A 78 -3.94 -13.30 9.12
C LYS A 78 -3.37 -12.09 9.86
N VAL A 79 -4.23 -11.26 10.44
CA VAL A 79 -3.80 -10.06 11.19
C VAL A 79 -2.97 -10.46 12.40
N ALA A 80 -3.41 -11.47 13.16
CA ALA A 80 -2.68 -11.96 14.33
C ALA A 80 -1.30 -12.51 13.97
N ALA A 81 -1.20 -13.32 12.91
CA ALA A 81 0.07 -13.84 12.40
C ALA A 81 1.02 -12.69 11.99
N MET A 82 0.53 -11.72 11.20
CA MET A 82 1.34 -10.57 10.80
C MET A 82 1.77 -9.73 12.00
N ALA A 83 0.89 -9.46 12.96
CA ALA A 83 1.22 -8.68 14.14
C ALA A 83 2.33 -9.34 14.98
N ALA A 84 2.39 -10.67 15.01
CA ALA A 84 3.43 -11.42 15.71
C ALA A 84 4.77 -11.44 14.94
N GLU A 85 4.74 -11.42 13.61
CA GLU A 85 5.94 -11.50 12.76
C GLU A 85 6.62 -10.15 12.51
N ILE A 86 5.89 -9.04 12.54
CA ILE A 86 6.46 -7.73 12.25
C ILE A 86 7.43 -7.35 13.40
N SER A 87 8.72 -7.30 13.12
CA SER A 87 9.73 -6.79 14.06
C SER A 87 10.11 -5.34 13.77
N ASP A 88 10.35 -5.03 12.49
CA ASP A 88 10.77 -3.71 11.99
C ASP A 88 9.84 -3.22 10.86
N PRO A 89 9.11 -2.10 11.04
CA PRO A 89 8.29 -1.51 9.99
C PRO A 89 9.06 -1.11 8.72
N LEU A 90 10.37 -0.80 8.81
CA LEU A 90 11.19 -0.45 7.64
C LEU A 90 11.56 -1.66 6.79
N ALA A 91 11.58 -2.85 7.40
CA ALA A 91 11.78 -4.12 6.70
C ALA A 91 10.51 -4.59 5.97
N LEU A 92 9.37 -3.91 6.16
CA LEU A 92 8.14 -4.20 5.44
C LEU A 92 8.13 -3.48 4.08
N PRO A 93 7.48 -4.05 3.06
CA PRO A 93 7.18 -3.30 1.85
C PRO A 93 6.28 -2.09 2.19
N PRO A 94 6.43 -0.94 1.52
CA PRO A 94 5.44 0.12 1.61
C PRO A 94 4.03 -0.37 1.25
N PHE A 95 3.01 0.31 1.74
CA PHE A 95 1.65 0.13 1.24
C PHE A 95 1.56 0.62 -0.19
N ILE A 96 0.71 -0.01 -0.99
CA ILE A 96 0.39 0.50 -2.32
C ILE A 96 -1.01 1.12 -2.22
N THR A 97 -1.08 2.42 -2.48
CA THR A 97 -2.29 3.22 -2.32
C THR A 97 -2.67 3.91 -3.61
N GLU A 98 -3.96 4.05 -3.84
CA GLU A 98 -4.52 4.85 -4.92
C GLU A 98 -4.98 6.19 -4.36
N TYR A 99 -4.53 7.28 -4.96
CA TYR A 99 -5.17 8.57 -4.75
C TYR A 99 -6.40 8.69 -5.63
N ARG A 100 -7.57 8.76 -4.99
CA ARG A 100 -8.86 8.94 -5.69
C ARG A 100 -9.81 9.76 -4.83
N ASP A 101 -10.51 10.69 -5.48
CA ASP A 101 -11.55 11.50 -4.84
C ASP A 101 -11.06 12.21 -3.56
N GLY A 102 -9.79 12.67 -3.56
CA GLY A 102 -9.16 13.35 -2.42
C GLY A 102 -8.68 12.46 -1.28
N THR A 103 -8.80 11.13 -1.42
CA THR A 103 -8.49 10.14 -0.38
C THR A 103 -7.42 9.15 -0.82
N LEU A 104 -6.75 8.52 0.16
CA LEU A 104 -5.82 7.42 -0.09
C LEU A 104 -6.53 6.09 0.16
N SER A 105 -6.88 5.40 -0.91
CA SER A 105 -7.45 4.05 -0.89
C SER A 105 -6.33 3.02 -0.74
N LEU A 106 -6.37 2.18 0.30
CA LEU A 106 -5.34 1.19 0.58
C LEU A 106 -5.53 -0.07 -0.27
N ARG A 107 -4.85 -0.14 -1.41
CA ARG A 107 -5.05 -1.20 -2.42
C ARG A 107 -4.20 -2.44 -2.17
N ASP A 108 -3.05 -2.30 -1.53
CA ASP A 108 -2.29 -3.41 -0.96
C ASP A 108 -1.75 -3.09 0.44
N GLY A 109 -1.78 -4.08 1.32
CA GLY A 109 -1.33 -3.95 2.72
C GLY A 109 -2.42 -3.86 3.78
N ASN A 110 -3.68 -4.16 3.47
CA ASN A 110 -4.82 -4.06 4.41
C ASN A 110 -4.64 -4.86 5.72
N HIS A 111 -4.16 -6.12 5.67
CA HIS A 111 -3.87 -6.88 6.89
C HIS A 111 -2.67 -6.29 7.67
N ARG A 112 -1.65 -5.81 6.95
CA ARG A 112 -0.47 -5.17 7.55
C ARG A 112 -0.85 -3.87 8.25
N HIS A 113 -1.72 -3.07 7.65
CA HIS A 113 -2.30 -1.86 8.26
C HIS A 113 -2.98 -2.17 9.59
N GLU A 114 -3.87 -3.15 9.62
CA GLU A 114 -4.57 -3.51 10.86
C GLU A 114 -3.60 -4.09 11.91
N ALA A 115 -2.64 -4.93 11.50
CA ALA A 115 -1.62 -5.47 12.39
C ALA A 115 -0.77 -4.36 13.04
N LEU A 116 -0.33 -3.38 12.25
CA LEU A 116 0.43 -2.23 12.73
C LEU A 116 -0.42 -1.34 13.65
N ARG A 117 -1.68 -1.10 13.31
CA ARG A 117 -2.63 -0.35 14.13
C ARG A 117 -2.79 -0.98 15.51
N ARG A 118 -2.96 -2.32 15.58
CA ARG A 118 -3.07 -3.06 16.86
C ARG A 118 -1.81 -2.99 17.70
N ARG A 119 -0.65 -2.77 17.08
CA ARG A 119 0.64 -2.56 17.75
C ARG A 119 0.91 -1.11 18.15
N GLY A 120 -0.03 -0.19 17.92
CA GLY A 120 0.11 1.21 18.26
C GLY A 120 1.04 2.00 17.33
N VAL A 121 1.37 1.46 16.15
CA VAL A 121 2.14 2.18 15.14
C VAL A 121 1.26 3.28 14.54
N THR A 122 1.78 4.50 14.49
CA THR A 122 1.03 5.69 14.05
C THR A 122 1.38 6.16 12.65
N GLU A 123 2.51 5.73 12.11
CA GLU A 123 3.02 6.14 10.81
C GLU A 123 3.48 4.94 9.99
N PHE A 124 3.38 5.04 8.67
CA PHE A 124 3.81 3.99 7.76
C PHE A 124 4.27 4.54 6.41
N TRP A 125 5.03 3.73 5.68
CA TRP A 125 5.51 4.06 4.35
C TRP A 125 4.52 3.63 3.29
N ALA A 126 4.15 4.54 2.39
CA ALA A 126 3.23 4.26 1.29
C ALA A 126 3.76 4.77 -0.05
N ILE A 127 3.53 3.99 -1.09
CA ILE A 127 3.63 4.42 -2.48
C ILE A 127 2.21 4.78 -2.94
N VAL A 128 2.07 5.94 -3.56
CA VAL A 128 0.79 6.45 -4.04
C VAL A 128 0.81 6.45 -5.55
N TRP A 129 -0.19 5.85 -6.20
CA TRP A 129 -0.42 6.08 -7.63
C TRP A 129 -1.62 6.99 -7.84
N CYS A 130 -1.58 7.71 -8.96
CA CYS A 130 -2.64 8.56 -9.46
C CYS A 130 -3.00 8.16 -10.90
N ASN A 131 -4.25 8.40 -11.29
CA ASN A 131 -4.80 8.03 -12.60
C ASN A 131 -4.74 9.16 -13.63
N SER A 132 -4.37 10.37 -13.20
CA SER A 132 -4.18 11.53 -14.05
C SER A 132 -3.05 12.42 -13.52
N ALA A 133 -2.53 13.30 -14.37
CA ALA A 133 -1.57 14.32 -13.94
C ALA A 133 -2.19 15.29 -12.92
N ALA A 134 -3.46 15.64 -13.09
CA ALA A 134 -4.18 16.51 -12.16
C ALA A 134 -4.30 15.89 -10.76
N ASP A 135 -4.62 14.59 -10.68
CA ASP A 135 -4.63 13.86 -9.41
C ASP A 135 -3.24 13.82 -8.78
N ALA A 136 -2.19 13.64 -9.59
CA ALA A 136 -0.82 13.62 -9.12
C ALA A 136 -0.38 14.97 -8.54
N GLU A 137 -0.76 16.07 -9.18
CA GLU A 137 -0.53 17.43 -8.67
C GLU A 137 -1.29 17.67 -7.36
N ALA A 138 -2.57 17.32 -7.31
CA ALA A 138 -3.40 17.45 -6.10
C ALA A 138 -2.86 16.60 -4.93
N ALA A 139 -2.49 15.35 -5.19
CA ALA A 139 -1.88 14.47 -4.21
C ALA A 139 -0.53 15.02 -3.72
N ALA A 140 0.32 15.51 -4.61
CA ALA A 140 1.60 16.11 -4.26
C ALA A 140 1.44 17.37 -3.39
N MET A 141 0.40 18.18 -3.60
CA MET A 141 0.13 19.34 -2.74
C MET A 141 -0.38 18.93 -1.35
N ARG A 142 -1.15 17.84 -1.26
CA ARG A 142 -1.81 17.40 -0.03
C ARG A 142 -0.94 16.55 0.89
N LEU A 143 0.01 15.80 0.32
CA LEU A 143 0.79 14.77 1.01
C LEU A 143 2.25 15.20 1.29
N ARG A 144 2.57 16.47 1.06
CA ARG A 144 3.87 17.08 1.40
C ARG A 144 3.86 17.69 2.78
#